data_AF-A0A919KT95-F1
#
_entry.id   AF-A0A919KT95-F1
#
_cell.length_a   1.000
_cell.length_b   1.000
_cell.length_c   1.000
_cell.angle_alpha   90.00
_cell.angle_beta   90.00
_cell.angle_gamma   90.00
#
_symmetry.space_group_name_H-M   'P 1'
#
loop_
_entity.id
_entity.type
_entity.pdbx_description
1 polymer ?
#
loop_
_entity_poly.entity_id
_entity_poly.type
_entity_poly.pdbx_seq_one_letter_code
_entity_poly.pdbx_strand_id
1 'polypeptide(L)'
;MLAHTGGYGPEEAGKALRTVLPDVLRFDRRRPAAYPNGRKLTDDVTSARLAMVSGGRITDDHIGPHTDLLPSFPYLGHPHPAA
;
A
#
# COMPACT_ATOMS: atom_id res chain seq x y z
N MET A 1 -13.40 -12.48 0.74
CA MET A 1 -13.02 -11.21 0.07
C MET A 1 -12.20 -11.48 -1.19
N LEU A 2 -10.94 -11.93 -1.12
CA LEU A 2 -10.09 -12.16 -2.32
C LEU A 2 -10.73 -13.06 -3.39
N ALA A 3 -11.37 -14.17 -3.03
CA ALA A 3 -12.09 -15.00 -4.01
C ALA A 3 -13.21 -14.25 -4.76
N HIS A 4 -13.93 -13.35 -4.07
CA HIS A 4 -15.06 -12.62 -4.62
C HIS A 4 -14.64 -11.36 -5.41
N THR A 5 -13.69 -10.59 -4.87
CA THR A 5 -13.27 -9.32 -5.47
C THR A 5 -12.14 -9.47 -6.46
N GLY A 6 -11.29 -10.49 -6.26
CA GLY A 6 -10.06 -10.71 -7.04
C GLY A 6 -10.07 -11.99 -7.89
N GLY A 7 -11.06 -12.86 -7.72
CA GLY A 7 -11.15 -14.11 -8.49
C GLY A 7 -10.12 -15.18 -8.10
N TYR A 8 -9.47 -15.03 -6.94
CA TYR A 8 -8.43 -15.94 -6.49
C TYR A 8 -8.96 -17.34 -6.18
N GLY A 9 -8.23 -18.38 -6.61
CA GLY A 9 -8.37 -19.72 -6.07
C GLY A 9 -7.88 -19.80 -4.61
N PRO A 10 -8.27 -20.83 -3.82
CA PRO A 10 -7.89 -20.95 -2.41
C PRO A 10 -6.37 -20.90 -2.16
N GLU A 11 -5.60 -21.61 -2.99
CA GLU A 11 -4.14 -21.64 -2.91
C GLU A 11 -3.50 -20.28 -3.22
N GLU A 12 -4.01 -19.59 -4.24
CA GLU A 12 -3.51 -18.28 -4.67
C GLU A 12 -3.86 -17.21 -3.63
N ALA A 13 -5.08 -17.25 -3.08
CA ALA A 13 -5.47 -16.42 -1.96
C ALA A 13 -4.57 -16.65 -0.75
N GLY A 14 -4.23 -17.91 -0.45
CA GLY A 14 -3.27 -18.24 0.61
C GLY A 14 -1.87 -17.66 0.36
N LYS A 15 -1.37 -17.71 -0.88
CA LYS A 15 -0.10 -17.08 -1.25
C LYS A 15 -0.15 -15.56 -1.12
N ALA A 16 -1.19 -14.92 -1.63
CA ALA A 16 -1.39 -13.47 -1.54
C ALA A 16 -1.50 -13.00 -0.08
N LEU A 17 -2.20 -13.74 0.78
CA LEU A 17 -2.32 -13.38 2.19
C LEU A 17 -0.99 -13.49 2.94
N ARG A 18 -0.14 -14.46 2.59
CA ARG A 18 1.19 -14.61 3.21
C ARG A 18 2.12 -13.42 2.94
N THR A 19 1.99 -12.72 1.81
CA THR A 19 2.83 -11.54 1.51
C THR A 19 2.46 -10.33 2.37
N VAL A 20 1.20 -10.22 2.79
CA VAL A 20 0.68 -9.10 3.60
C VAL A 20 0.53 -9.42 5.08
N LEU A 21 0.75 -10.67 5.46
CA LEU A 21 0.74 -11.10 6.86
C LEU A 21 1.68 -10.27 7.75
N PRO A 22 2.90 -9.86 7.31
CA PRO A 22 3.75 -8.99 8.10
C PRO A 22 3.11 -7.65 8.50
N ASP A 23 2.17 -7.12 7.72
CA ASP A 23 1.42 -5.89 8.05
C ASP A 23 0.31 -6.11 9.10
N VAL A 24 -0.11 -7.36 9.31
CA VAL A 24 -1.14 -7.73 10.30
C VAL A 24 -0.50 -8.13 11.63
N LEU A 25 0.77 -8.57 11.59
CA LEU A 25 1.54 -8.99 12.76
C LEU A 25 2.23 -7.79 13.44
N ARG A 26 3.12 -8.10 14.39
CA ARG A 26 3.86 -7.10 15.18
C ARG A 26 4.87 -6.34 14.33
N PHE A 27 4.79 -5.02 14.36
CA PHE A 27 5.77 -4.11 13.76
C PHE A 27 7.12 -4.15 14.52
N ASP A 28 8.22 -4.42 13.80
CA ASP A 28 9.60 -4.37 14.33
C ASP A 28 10.22 -3.00 14.04
N ARG A 29 10.23 -2.13 15.06
CA ARG A 29 10.76 -0.75 15.01
C ARG A 29 12.27 -0.66 14.74
N ARG A 30 13.00 -1.78 14.75
CA ARG A 30 14.44 -1.83 14.45
C ARG A 30 14.72 -1.99 12.96
N ARG A 31 13.71 -2.32 12.16
CA ARG A 31 13.84 -2.44 10.70
C ARG A 31 13.59 -1.09 10.03
N PRO A 32 14.22 -0.83 8.87
CA PRO A 32 13.91 0.35 8.07
C PRO A 32 12.43 0.41 7.73
N ALA A 33 11.90 1.63 7.72
CA ALA A 33 10.54 1.87 7.25
C ALA A 33 10.43 1.55 5.75
N ALA A 34 9.59 0.59 5.36
CA ALA A 34 9.10 0.37 4.01
C ALA A 34 7.82 -0.49 4.05
N TYR A 35 6.97 -0.40 3.03
CA TYR A 35 5.87 -1.34 2.82
C TYR A 35 6.37 -2.68 2.25
N PRO A 36 5.89 -3.84 2.75
CA PRO A 36 5.07 -4.01 3.95
C PRO A 36 5.93 -3.98 5.24
N ASN A 37 5.26 -3.71 6.37
CA ASN A 37 5.76 -3.74 7.74
C ASN A 37 6.78 -2.64 8.09
N GLY A 38 6.39 -1.40 7.79
CA GLY A 38 7.19 -0.19 8.10
C GLY A 38 6.85 1.01 7.22
N ARG A 39 5.63 1.12 6.70
CA ARG A 39 5.18 2.10 5.69
C ARG A 39 5.81 3.50 5.83
N LYS A 40 6.41 3.99 4.75
CA LYS A 40 6.79 5.40 4.56
C LYS A 40 5.58 6.20 4.08
N LEU A 41 5.63 7.52 4.27
CA LEU A 41 4.62 8.44 3.71
C LEU A 41 4.60 8.42 2.17
N THR A 42 5.71 8.05 1.54
CA THR A 42 5.87 7.96 0.09
C THR A 42 5.56 6.56 -0.47
N ASP A 43 5.09 5.62 0.35
CA ASP A 43 4.70 4.30 -0.14
C ASP A 43 3.28 4.36 -0.71
N ASP A 44 3.11 3.92 -1.97
CA ASP A 44 1.80 3.80 -2.61
C ASP A 44 1.07 2.51 -2.18
N VAL A 45 0.66 2.52 -0.91
CA VAL A 45 0.00 1.37 -0.29
C VAL A 45 -1.40 1.16 -0.86
N THR A 46 -2.10 2.23 -1.24
CA THR A 46 -3.47 2.14 -1.76
C THR A 46 -3.49 1.42 -3.10
N SER A 47 -2.65 1.82 -4.06
CA SER A 47 -2.53 1.13 -5.35
C SER A 47 -2.10 -0.32 -5.17
N ALA A 48 -1.08 -0.58 -4.33
CA ALA A 48 -0.62 -1.95 -4.07
C ALA A 48 -1.74 -2.85 -3.49
N ARG A 49 -2.56 -2.31 -2.58
CA ARG A 49 -3.70 -3.03 -1.98
C ARG A 49 -4.85 -3.19 -2.96
N LEU A 50 -5.11 -2.20 -3.81
CA LEU A 50 -6.13 -2.26 -4.85
C LEU A 50 -5.80 -3.31 -5.90
N ALA A 51 -4.54 -3.38 -6.33
CA ALA A 51 -4.02 -4.45 -7.18
C ALA A 51 -4.20 -5.82 -6.52
N MET A 52 -3.85 -5.94 -5.24
CA MET A 52 -4.03 -7.20 -4.50
C MET A 52 -5.50 -7.63 -4.43
N VAL A 53 -6.42 -6.76 -3.98
CA VAL A 53 -7.83 -7.16 -3.77
C VAL A 53 -8.59 -7.38 -5.08
N SER A 54 -8.16 -6.75 -6.18
CA SER A 54 -8.76 -6.89 -7.51
C SER A 54 -8.20 -8.05 -8.33
N GLY A 55 -7.17 -8.74 -7.83
CA GLY A 55 -6.47 -9.77 -8.62
C GLY A 55 -5.69 -9.17 -9.79
N GLY A 56 -5.17 -7.95 -9.62
CA GLY A 56 -4.40 -7.22 -10.63
C GLY A 56 -5.24 -6.52 -11.71
N ARG A 57 -6.57 -6.62 -11.69
CA ARG A 57 -7.45 -5.95 -12.66
C ARG A 57 -7.51 -4.44 -12.50
N ILE A 58 -7.28 -3.95 -11.28
CA ILE A 58 -7.19 -2.53 -10.97
C ILE A 58 -5.82 -2.31 -10.33
N THR A 59 -4.90 -1.72 -11.08
CA THR A 59 -3.48 -1.61 -10.70
C THR A 59 -3.17 -0.41 -9.82
N ASP A 60 -3.98 0.65 -9.90
CA ASP A 60 -3.81 1.90 -9.17
C ASP A 60 -5.15 2.61 -8.98
N ASP A 61 -5.17 3.60 -8.07
CA ASP A 61 -6.31 4.48 -7.81
C ASP A 61 -6.16 5.85 -8.51
N HIS A 62 -5.20 5.97 -9.43
CA HIS A 62 -4.76 7.22 -10.05
C HIS A 62 -4.26 8.30 -9.09
N ILE A 63 -3.93 7.94 -7.84
CA ILE A 63 -3.35 8.81 -6.82
C ILE A 63 -1.96 8.26 -6.47
N GLY A 64 -0.96 8.67 -7.24
CA GLY A 64 0.42 8.26 -7.01
C GLY A 64 0.98 8.72 -5.66
N PRO A 65 2.13 8.17 -5.23
CA PRO A 65 2.76 8.58 -3.98
C PRO A 65 3.19 10.04 -4.06
N HIS A 66 3.07 10.75 -2.94
CA HIS A 66 3.61 12.10 -2.84
C HIS A 66 5.12 12.09 -3.09
N THR A 67 5.57 12.96 -3.99
CA THR A 67 7.01 13.15 -4.30
C THR A 67 7.54 14.48 -3.77
N ASP A 68 6.67 15.27 -3.15
CA ASP A 68 6.88 16.68 -2.82
C ASP A 68 6.77 16.97 -1.31
N LEU A 69 6.75 15.93 -0.46
CA LEU A 69 6.67 16.10 1.00
C LEU A 69 7.88 16.87 1.53
N LEU A 70 7.62 17.91 2.32
CA LEU A 70 8.67 18.72 2.94
C LEU A 70 9.40 17.93 4.05
N PRO A 71 10.70 18.21 4.32
CA PRO A 71 11.51 17.46 5.29
C PRO A 71 11.24 17.83 6.76
N SER A 72 10.31 18.74 7.03
CA SER A 72 9.99 19.22 8.38
C SER A 72 8.51 19.03 8.69
N PHE A 73 8.19 18.73 9.95
CA PHE A 73 6.81 18.61 10.42
C PHE A 73 5.97 19.83 9.99
N PRO A 74 4.75 19.63 9.45
CA PRO A 74 3.98 18.38 9.37
C PRO A 74 4.28 17.47 8.17
N TYR A 75 5.34 17.71 7.41
CA TYR A 75 5.75 16.94 6.22
C TYR A 75 4.72 16.95 5.08
N LEU A 76 3.97 18.05 4.92
CA LEU A 76 3.02 18.22 3.81
C LEU A 76 3.73 18.67 2.55
N GLY A 77 3.16 18.35 1.38
CA GLY A 77 3.55 18.91 0.09
C GLY A 77 3.15 20.37 -0.08
N HIS A 78 3.56 20.98 -1.19
CA HIS A 78 3.13 22.33 -1.50
C HIS A 78 1.61 22.36 -1.82
N PRO A 79 0.87 23.41 -1.42
CA PRO A 79 -0.52 23.53 -1.80
C PRO A 79 -0.69 23.46 -3.32
N HIS A 80 -1.64 22.66 -3.78
CA HIS A 80 -2.00 22.63 -5.19
C HIS A 80 -2.68 23.97 -5.55
N PRO A 81 -2.46 24.49 -6.77
CA PRO A 81 -3.20 25.66 -7.23
C PRO A 81 -4.70 25.38 -7.18
N ALA A 82 -5.48 26.40 -6.85
CA ALA A 82 -6.93 26.30 -6.96
C ALA A 82 -7.30 25.98 -8.42
N ALA A 83 -8.27 25.08 -8.58
CA ALA A 83 -8.83 24.73 -9.88
C ALA A 83 -9.57 25.91 -10.52
#